data_AF-A0A9D1E943-F1
#
_entry.id   AF-A0A9D1E943-F1
#
_cell.length_a   1.000
_cell.length_b   1.000
_cell.length_c   1.000
_cell.angle_alpha   90.00
_cell.angle_beta   90.00
_cell.angle_gamma   90.00
#
_symmetry.space_group_name_H-M   'P 1'
#
loop_
_entity.id
_entity.type
_entity.pdbx_description
1 polymer ?
#
loop_
_entity_poly.entity_id
_entity_poly.type
_entity_poly.pdbx_seq_one_letter_code
_entity_poly.pdbx_strand_id
1 'polypeptide(L)'
;MKVQLKWNQDKMDELSHRLEKILFQRQESGILHNTALWSEGIFEAVCSGDEDRVRELMEQEIRLEGEAGILARDPFRSLRDLVICSVATVTAHIIREGILDSEMAYSISDACIQMVEDTRREEELFEVAGAFCLTLCRHVKKRKSEYHPLVRQTKEYVFKHFHEKIVIEDMAAQLGVSASYLGLIFRKSEGMTLHQFIVREKVERGKNLLRYSDYDLHTISQYLGFASQSHFGREFKKYTGDTPAAYRARKNQLYRDYL
;
A
#
# COMPACT_ATOMS: atom_id res chain seq x y z
N MET A 1 -13.31 23.09 1.78
CA MET A 1 -13.45 23.76 0.47
C MET A 1 -14.29 22.86 -0.45
N LYS A 2 -15.44 23.29 -0.96
CA LYS A 2 -16.20 22.51 -1.96
C LYS A 2 -15.75 22.94 -3.36
N VAL A 3 -14.91 22.14 -4.00
CA VAL A 3 -14.54 22.32 -5.41
C VAL A 3 -15.40 21.38 -6.24
N GLN A 4 -16.21 21.91 -7.15
CA GLN A 4 -16.83 21.11 -8.21
C GLN A 4 -15.81 20.94 -9.34
N LEU A 5 -15.27 19.74 -9.49
CA LEU A 5 -14.44 19.36 -10.64
C LEU A 5 -15.31 19.36 -11.90
N LYS A 6 -15.02 20.24 -12.85
CA LYS A 6 -15.54 20.17 -14.21
C LYS A 6 -14.44 19.65 -15.13
N TRP A 7 -14.82 18.74 -16.02
CA TRP A 7 -13.92 18.17 -17.02
C TRP A 7 -13.41 19.27 -17.98
N ASN A 8 -12.13 19.23 -18.33
CA ASN A 8 -11.49 20.24 -19.19
C ASN A 8 -10.62 19.53 -20.24
N GLN A 9 -11.12 19.46 -21.48
CA GLN A 9 -10.46 18.80 -22.60
C GLN A 9 -9.12 19.46 -22.94
N ASP A 10 -9.06 20.81 -22.98
CA ASP A 10 -7.83 21.55 -23.31
C ASP A 10 -6.67 21.19 -22.38
N LYS A 11 -6.96 20.97 -21.08
CA LYS A 11 -5.94 20.55 -20.10
C LYS A 11 -5.47 19.10 -20.32
N MET A 12 -6.34 18.23 -20.82
CA MET A 12 -5.98 16.86 -21.16
C MET A 12 -5.12 16.80 -22.42
N ASP A 13 -5.45 17.61 -23.42
CA ASP A 13 -4.67 17.73 -24.65
C ASP A 13 -3.29 18.33 -24.35
N GLU A 14 -3.24 19.37 -23.50
CA GLU A 14 -1.97 19.95 -23.02
C GLU A 14 -1.10 18.92 -22.27
N LEU A 15 -1.69 18.11 -21.38
CA LEU A 15 -0.96 17.06 -20.67
C LEU A 15 -0.44 15.98 -21.63
N SER A 16 -1.28 15.54 -22.57
CA SER A 16 -0.93 14.53 -23.58
C SER A 16 0.26 15.01 -24.42
N HIS A 17 0.22 16.25 -24.90
CA HIS A 17 1.30 16.83 -25.67
C HIS A 17 2.61 16.92 -24.88
N ARG A 18 2.55 17.33 -23.59
CA ARG A 18 3.73 17.36 -22.71
C ARG A 18 4.28 15.95 -22.46
N LEU A 19 3.40 14.96 -22.25
CA LEU A 19 3.77 13.56 -22.06
C LEU A 19 4.52 13.01 -23.28
N GLU A 20 3.99 13.22 -24.49
CA GLU A 20 4.63 12.79 -25.73
C GLU A 20 6.04 13.37 -25.85
N LYS A 21 6.21 14.67 -25.57
CA LYS A 21 7.53 15.32 -25.59
C LYS A 21 8.50 14.70 -24.58
N ILE A 22 8.04 14.42 -23.36
CA ILE A 22 8.86 13.78 -22.32
C ILE A 22 9.24 12.35 -22.74
N LEU A 23 8.29 11.57 -23.27
CA LEU A 23 8.53 10.20 -23.72
C LEU A 23 9.53 10.16 -24.88
N PHE A 24 9.37 11.05 -25.86
CA PHE A 24 10.31 11.18 -26.99
C PHE A 24 11.73 11.49 -26.51
N GLN A 25 11.89 12.47 -25.61
CA GLN A 25 13.20 12.83 -25.06
C GLN A 25 13.86 11.67 -24.30
N ARG A 26 13.07 10.88 -23.56
CA ARG A 26 13.56 9.72 -22.80
C ARG A 26 13.95 8.55 -23.72
N GLN A 27 13.20 8.33 -24.79
CA GLN A 27 13.52 7.31 -25.78
C GLN A 27 14.84 7.64 -26.52
N GLU A 28 15.05 8.91 -26.86
CA GLU A 28 16.28 9.38 -27.50
C GLU A 28 17.50 9.33 -26.55
N SER A 29 17.32 9.63 -25.26
CA SER A 29 18.43 9.58 -24.29
C SER A 29 18.75 8.16 -23.80
N GLY A 30 17.83 7.20 -23.98
CA GLY A 30 17.95 5.84 -23.45
C GLY A 30 17.76 5.76 -21.93
N ILE A 31 17.19 6.79 -21.29
CA ILE A 31 17.11 6.94 -19.84
C ILE A 31 15.68 6.71 -19.36
N LEU A 32 15.48 5.67 -18.53
CA LEU A 32 14.20 5.38 -17.89
C LEU A 32 14.02 6.24 -16.64
N HIS A 33 12.79 6.70 -16.40
CA HIS A 33 12.45 7.41 -15.16
C HIS A 33 12.50 6.44 -13.99
N ASN A 34 13.42 6.70 -13.06
CA ASN A 34 13.35 6.11 -11.74
C ASN A 34 12.94 7.21 -10.77
N THR A 35 11.98 6.94 -9.89
CA THR A 35 11.66 7.83 -8.75
C THR A 35 12.77 7.59 -7.73
N ALA A 36 13.97 8.05 -8.07
CA ALA A 36 15.22 7.43 -7.67
C ALA A 36 15.63 7.67 -6.20
N LEU A 37 14.83 8.41 -5.43
CA LEU A 37 15.12 8.65 -4.01
C LEU A 37 14.88 7.41 -3.12
N TRP A 38 14.12 6.40 -3.59
CA TRP A 38 13.79 5.23 -2.78
C TRP A 38 13.91 3.94 -3.60
N SER A 39 15.05 3.27 -3.47
CA SER A 39 15.18 1.89 -3.94
C SER A 39 14.20 0.98 -3.20
N GLU A 40 13.77 -0.13 -3.80
CA GLU A 40 12.93 -1.14 -3.14
C GLU A 40 13.49 -1.52 -1.75
N GLY A 41 14.82 -1.54 -1.61
CA GLY A 41 15.50 -1.84 -0.35
C GLY A 41 15.24 -0.85 0.78
N ILE A 42 15.15 0.46 0.52
CA ILE A 42 14.85 1.43 1.60
C ILE A 42 13.40 1.27 2.05
N PHE A 43 12.50 1.05 1.10
CA PHE A 43 11.09 0.80 1.41
C PHE A 43 10.92 -0.44 2.29
N GLU A 44 11.60 -1.54 1.96
CA GLU A 44 11.61 -2.77 2.75
C GLU A 44 12.14 -2.53 4.17
N ALA A 45 13.23 -1.77 4.31
CA ALA A 45 13.84 -1.46 5.60
C ALA A 45 12.91 -0.63 6.52
N VAL A 46 12.20 0.35 5.95
CA VAL A 46 11.21 1.15 6.70
C VAL A 46 10.04 0.27 7.14
N CYS A 47 9.53 -0.57 6.25
CA CYS A 47 8.40 -1.46 6.55
C CYS A 47 8.77 -2.58 7.53
N SER A 48 10.04 -2.99 7.56
CA SER A 48 10.54 -4.00 8.49
C SER A 48 10.83 -3.40 9.88
N GLY A 49 11.04 -2.10 10.00
CA GLY A 49 11.42 -1.45 11.26
C GLY A 49 12.93 -1.56 11.53
N ASP A 50 13.73 -1.73 10.47
CA ASP A 50 15.19 -1.86 10.51
C ASP A 50 15.87 -0.50 10.34
N GLU A 51 16.09 0.20 11.45
CA GLU A 51 16.74 1.53 11.45
C GLU A 51 18.18 1.47 10.95
N ASP A 52 18.90 0.38 11.21
CA ASP A 52 20.31 0.25 10.83
C ASP A 52 20.44 0.08 9.33
N ARG A 53 19.56 -0.73 8.71
CA ARG A 53 19.50 -0.86 7.25
C ARG A 53 19.09 0.44 6.55
N VAL A 54 18.16 1.21 7.14
CA VAL A 54 17.81 2.54 6.61
C VAL A 54 19.03 3.47 6.62
N ARG A 55 19.80 3.51 7.72
CA ARG A 55 21.02 4.33 7.81
C ARG A 55 22.05 3.91 6.78
N GLU A 56 22.33 2.62 6.69
CA GLU A 56 23.29 2.08 5.72
C GLU A 56 22.93 2.49 4.29
N LEU A 57 21.66 2.36 3.90
CA LEU A 57 21.19 2.71 2.56
C LEU A 57 21.16 4.21 2.29
N MET A 58 21.01 5.04 3.32
CA MET A 58 21.06 6.51 3.22
C MET A 58 22.48 7.06 3.20
N GLU A 59 23.42 6.37 3.86
CA GLU A 59 24.84 6.73 3.94
C GLU A 59 25.64 6.25 2.73
N GLN A 60 25.19 5.17 2.06
CA GLN A 60 25.70 4.82 0.74
C GLN A 60 25.39 5.96 -0.23
N GLU A 61 26.36 6.32 -1.09
CA GLU A 61 26.14 7.25 -2.20
C GLU A 61 24.80 6.91 -2.83
N ILE A 62 23.82 7.82 -2.75
CA ILE A 62 22.50 7.65 -3.39
C ILE A 62 22.78 7.64 -4.90
N ARG A 63 23.16 6.46 -5.40
CA ARG A 63 23.25 6.18 -6.81
C ARG A 63 21.82 6.06 -7.26
N LEU A 64 21.30 7.20 -7.70
CA LEU A 64 20.11 7.23 -8.51
C LEU A 64 20.40 6.32 -9.71
N GLU A 65 19.91 5.08 -9.69
CA GLU A 65 19.95 4.24 -10.88
C GLU A 65 18.98 4.88 -11.89
N GLY A 66 19.52 5.71 -12.77
CA GLY A 66 18.77 6.56 -13.73
C GLY A 66 18.87 8.06 -13.40
N GLU A 67 18.40 8.90 -14.31
CA GLU A 67 18.28 10.34 -14.05
C GLU A 67 16.93 10.66 -13.41
N ALA A 68 16.96 11.52 -12.39
CA ALA A 68 15.75 12.00 -11.75
C ALA A 68 14.90 12.82 -12.74
N GLY A 69 13.57 12.72 -12.65
CA GLY A 69 12.68 13.52 -13.48
C GLY A 69 12.87 15.02 -13.24
N ILE A 70 12.92 15.82 -14.31
CA ILE A 70 12.92 17.28 -14.22
C ILE A 70 11.47 17.76 -14.05
N LEU A 71 11.08 18.06 -12.82
CA LEU A 71 9.73 18.52 -12.43
C LEU A 71 9.60 20.05 -12.51
N ALA A 72 10.70 20.77 -12.36
CA ALA A 72 10.74 22.23 -12.42
C ALA A 72 11.97 22.71 -13.21
N ARG A 73 11.91 23.95 -13.71
CA ARG A 73 13.05 24.59 -14.39
C ARG A 73 14.22 24.84 -13.47
N ASP A 74 13.92 25.16 -12.21
CA ASP A 74 14.91 25.36 -11.16
C ASP A 74 15.32 23.98 -10.60
N PRO A 75 16.61 23.60 -10.62
CA PRO A 75 17.06 22.28 -10.18
C PRO A 75 16.72 21.98 -8.72
N PHE A 76 16.91 22.96 -7.82
CA PHE A 76 16.62 22.79 -6.40
C PHE A 76 15.13 22.57 -6.14
N ARG A 77 14.27 23.35 -6.80
CA ARG A 77 12.82 23.14 -6.77
C ARG A 77 12.42 21.77 -7.34
N SER A 78 13.04 21.35 -8.44
CA SER A 78 12.77 20.04 -9.03
C SER A 78 13.12 18.90 -8.05
N LEU A 79 14.27 19.01 -7.36
CA LEU A 79 14.68 18.06 -6.34
C LEU A 79 13.72 18.03 -5.15
N ARG A 80 13.28 19.21 -4.68
CA ARG A 80 12.27 19.33 -3.63
C ARG A 80 10.96 18.62 -4.00
N ASP A 81 10.46 18.88 -5.20
CA ASP A 81 9.21 18.27 -5.69
C ASP A 81 9.36 16.73 -5.80
N LEU A 82 10.55 16.22 -6.14
CA LEU A 82 10.83 14.78 -6.15
C LEU A 82 10.78 14.18 -4.73
N VAL A 83 11.35 14.86 -3.73
CA VAL A 83 11.30 14.41 -2.33
C VAL A 83 9.85 14.38 -1.85
N ILE A 84 9.06 15.42 -2.13
CA ILE A 84 7.63 15.46 -1.75
C ILE A 84 6.84 14.32 -2.40
N CYS A 85 7.00 14.10 -3.72
CA CYS A 85 6.38 12.97 -4.42
C CYS A 85 6.72 11.63 -3.76
N SER A 86 7.97 11.51 -3.30
CA SER A 86 8.44 10.29 -2.67
C SER A 86 7.83 10.06 -1.29
N VAL A 87 7.80 11.10 -0.45
CA VAL A 87 7.15 11.09 0.87
C VAL A 87 5.68 10.69 0.74
N ALA A 88 4.97 11.27 -0.22
CA ALA A 88 3.58 10.93 -0.51
C ALA A 88 3.40 9.46 -0.93
N THR A 89 4.32 8.95 -1.76
CA THR A 89 4.28 7.56 -2.25
C THR A 89 4.49 6.55 -1.11
N VAL A 90 5.49 6.78 -0.26
CA VAL A 90 5.77 5.91 0.91
C VAL A 90 4.58 5.93 1.87
N THR A 91 4.06 7.11 2.17
CA THR A 91 2.90 7.29 3.05
C THR A 91 1.67 6.54 2.53
N ALA A 92 1.34 6.71 1.26
CA ALA A 92 0.22 6.01 0.63
C ALA A 92 0.40 4.48 0.70
N HIS A 93 1.61 3.99 0.50
CA HIS A 93 1.89 2.56 0.58
C HIS A 93 1.75 2.02 2.01
N ILE A 94 2.34 2.69 3.01
CA ILE A 94 2.24 2.31 4.43
C ILE A 94 0.78 2.21 4.87
N ILE A 95 -0.06 3.16 4.44
CA ILE A 95 -1.50 3.16 4.72
C ILE A 95 -2.19 2.00 4.01
N ARG A 96 -1.92 1.81 2.71
CA ARG A 96 -2.54 0.76 1.89
C ARG A 96 -2.26 -0.64 2.42
N GLU A 97 -1.05 -0.88 2.92
CA GLU A 97 -0.63 -2.15 3.53
C GLU A 97 -1.01 -2.26 5.02
N GLY A 98 -1.60 -1.21 5.60
CA GLY A 98 -2.01 -1.19 7.00
C GLY A 98 -0.84 -1.30 7.98
N ILE A 99 0.34 -0.83 7.59
CA ILE A 99 1.58 -0.86 8.38
C ILE A 99 1.53 0.15 9.53
N LEU A 100 0.95 1.33 9.30
CA LEU A 100 0.61 2.34 10.32
C LEU A 100 -0.84 2.79 10.14
N ASP A 101 -1.40 3.42 11.16
CA ASP A 101 -2.68 4.10 11.04
C ASP A 101 -2.57 5.34 10.14
N SER A 102 -3.67 5.68 9.47
CA SER A 102 -3.68 6.77 8.48
C SER A 102 -3.36 8.12 9.10
N GLU A 103 -3.90 8.42 10.29
CA GLU A 103 -3.66 9.69 10.97
C GLU A 103 -2.18 9.87 11.32
N MET A 104 -1.52 8.84 11.87
CA MET A 104 -0.09 8.86 12.16
C MET A 104 0.75 8.97 10.89
N ALA A 105 0.44 8.17 9.86
CA ALA A 105 1.18 8.19 8.61
C ALA A 105 1.10 9.56 7.92
N TYR A 106 -0.10 10.16 7.85
CA TYR A 106 -0.27 11.52 7.31
C TYR A 106 0.41 12.57 8.18
N SER A 107 0.34 12.47 9.51
CA SER A 107 1.01 13.43 10.40
C SER A 107 2.53 13.42 10.22
N ILE A 108 3.14 12.25 10.06
CA ILE A 108 4.59 12.12 9.79
C ILE A 108 4.92 12.67 8.40
N SER A 109 4.09 12.40 7.40
CA SER A 109 4.22 12.96 6.05
C SER A 109 4.15 14.48 6.05
N ASP A 110 3.16 15.07 6.71
CA ASP A 110 2.94 16.51 6.76
C ASP A 110 4.10 17.22 7.45
N ALA A 111 4.59 16.68 8.58
CA ALA A 111 5.76 17.20 9.27
C ALA A 111 7.00 17.15 8.37
N CYS A 112 7.22 16.05 7.63
CA CYS A 112 8.31 15.95 6.68
C CYS A 112 8.19 16.97 5.54
N ILE A 113 7.00 17.13 4.95
CA ILE A 113 6.78 18.07 3.84
C ILE A 113 7.01 19.51 4.32
N GLN A 114 6.57 19.87 5.52
CA GLN A 114 6.86 21.18 6.12
C GLN A 114 8.37 21.41 6.25
N MET A 115 9.11 20.42 6.76
CA MET A 115 10.58 20.52 6.83
C MET A 115 11.22 20.65 5.46
N VAL A 116 10.75 19.90 4.45
CA VAL A 116 11.21 20.00 3.05
C VAL A 116 11.00 21.41 2.49
N GLU A 117 9.85 22.03 2.75
CA GLU A 117 9.55 23.39 2.28
C GLU A 117 10.46 24.46 2.90
N ASP A 118 10.86 24.25 4.17
CA ASP A 118 11.72 25.17 4.92
C ASP A 118 13.21 25.07 4.52
N THR A 119 13.61 24.01 3.82
CA THR A 119 15.00 23.81 3.37
C THR A 119 15.45 24.84 2.33
N ARG A 120 16.76 25.15 2.35
CA ARG A 120 17.37 26.09 1.40
C ARG A 120 18.54 25.51 0.61
N ARG A 121 18.97 24.30 0.95
CA ARG A 121 20.12 23.62 0.35
C ARG A 121 19.77 22.19 -0.02
N GLU A 122 20.40 21.68 -1.08
CA GLU A 122 20.16 20.31 -1.55
C GLU A 122 20.53 19.25 -0.50
N GLU A 123 21.64 19.46 0.22
CA GLU A 123 22.09 18.57 1.31
C GLU A 123 21.01 18.38 2.38
N GLU A 124 20.34 19.48 2.78
CA GLU A 124 19.28 19.46 3.80
C GLU A 124 18.06 18.63 3.36
N LEU A 125 17.76 18.56 2.06
CA LEU A 125 16.64 17.76 1.54
C LEU A 125 16.85 16.26 1.81
N PHE A 126 18.07 15.77 1.64
CA PHE A 126 18.40 14.37 1.90
C PHE A 126 18.41 14.06 3.40
N GLU A 127 18.87 14.99 4.23
CA GLU A 127 18.80 14.86 5.69
C GLU A 127 17.34 14.75 6.17
N VAL A 128 16.45 15.58 5.62
CA VAL A 128 15.01 15.54 5.92
C VAL A 128 14.39 14.23 5.44
N ALA A 129 14.74 13.76 4.24
CA ALA A 129 14.28 12.46 3.72
C ALA A 129 14.73 11.29 4.61
N GLY A 130 15.98 11.29 5.08
CA GLY A 130 16.48 10.31 6.04
C GLY A 130 15.75 10.36 7.37
N ALA A 131 15.49 11.56 7.90
CA ALA A 131 14.74 11.77 9.14
C ALA A 131 13.31 11.22 9.04
N PHE A 132 12.64 11.42 7.91
CA PHE A 132 11.32 10.86 7.63
C PHE A 132 11.31 9.34 7.72
N CYS A 133 12.26 8.67 7.07
CA CYS A 133 12.29 7.21 7.07
C CYS A 133 12.69 6.59 8.40
N LEU A 134 13.63 7.19 9.12
CA LEU A 134 13.93 6.76 10.50
C LEU A 134 12.73 6.98 11.43
N THR A 135 11.97 8.06 11.25
CA THR A 135 10.77 8.33 12.05
C THR A 135 9.69 7.29 11.77
N LEU A 136 9.40 6.99 10.51
CA LEU A 136 8.48 5.91 10.14
C LEU A 136 8.94 4.58 10.73
N CYS A 137 10.21 4.24 10.56
CA CYS A 137 10.81 3.00 11.04
C CYS A 137 10.60 2.82 12.57
N ARG A 138 10.81 3.87 13.36
CA ARG A 138 10.54 3.87 14.81
C ARG A 138 9.08 3.62 15.15
N HIS A 139 8.16 4.26 14.43
CA HIS A 139 6.72 4.07 14.66
C HIS A 139 6.27 2.67 14.25
N VAL A 140 6.82 2.14 13.15
CA VAL A 140 6.60 0.75 12.73
C VAL A 140 7.13 -0.21 13.78
N LYS A 141 8.35 0.01 14.30
CA LYS A 141 8.95 -0.82 15.35
C LYS A 141 8.17 -0.75 16.65
N LYS A 142 7.73 0.43 17.07
CA LYS A 142 6.88 0.62 18.26
C LYS A 142 5.57 -0.14 18.12
N ARG A 143 4.87 0.04 16.99
CA ARG A 143 3.64 -0.71 16.68
C ARG A 143 3.90 -2.21 16.66
N LYS A 144 4.98 -2.68 16.04
CA LYS A 144 5.38 -4.10 16.04
C LYS A 144 5.70 -4.63 17.44
N SER A 145 6.26 -3.82 18.33
CA SER A 145 6.52 -4.20 19.72
C SER A 145 5.24 -4.26 20.57
N GLU A 146 4.24 -3.44 20.25
CA GLU A 146 2.89 -3.51 20.82
C GLU A 146 2.09 -4.70 20.24
N TYR A 147 2.45 -5.16 19.04
CA TYR A 147 1.91 -6.35 18.40
C TYR A 147 2.54 -7.63 18.97
N HIS A 148 1.72 -8.45 19.62
CA HIS A 148 2.17 -9.75 20.12
C HIS A 148 2.71 -10.60 18.95
N PRO A 149 3.93 -11.21 19.02
CA PRO A 149 4.55 -11.95 17.92
C PRO A 149 3.63 -13.01 17.27
N LEU A 150 2.81 -13.67 18.10
CA LEU A 150 1.76 -14.59 17.63
C LEU A 150 0.80 -13.97 16.60
N VAL A 151 0.43 -12.69 16.71
CA VAL A 151 -0.48 -12.01 15.77
C VAL A 151 0.17 -11.88 14.41
N ARG A 152 1.45 -11.49 14.39
CA ARG A 152 2.23 -11.44 13.15
C ARG A 152 2.32 -12.82 12.50
N GLN A 153 2.72 -13.84 13.26
CA GLN A 153 2.81 -15.22 12.75
C GLN A 153 1.45 -15.75 12.26
N THR A 154 0.36 -15.36 12.93
CA THR A 154 -1.01 -15.68 12.49
C THR A 154 -1.32 -15.05 11.15
N LYS A 155 -1.03 -13.76 10.95
CA LYS A 155 -1.26 -13.09 9.66
C LYS A 155 -0.41 -13.70 8.54
N GLU A 156 0.85 -14.02 8.82
CA GLU A 156 1.75 -14.71 7.87
C GLU A 156 1.22 -16.09 7.50
N TYR A 157 0.69 -16.85 8.47
CA TYR A 157 0.03 -18.12 8.22
C TYR A 157 -1.19 -17.97 7.31
N VAL A 158 -2.09 -17.03 7.63
CA VAL A 158 -3.29 -16.76 6.83
C VAL A 158 -2.93 -16.36 5.40
N PHE A 159 -1.86 -15.59 5.22
CA PHE A 159 -1.37 -15.22 3.89
C PHE A 159 -0.85 -16.43 3.10
N LYS A 160 -0.07 -17.31 3.72
CA LYS A 160 0.48 -18.51 3.07
C LYS A 160 -0.59 -19.53 2.70
N HIS A 161 -1.59 -19.71 3.56
CA HIS A 161 -2.67 -20.68 3.38
C HIS A 161 -3.95 -20.05 2.80
N PHE A 162 -3.84 -18.89 2.17
CA PHE A 162 -4.99 -18.07 1.79
C PHE A 162 -5.96 -18.78 0.83
N HIS A 163 -5.42 -19.60 -0.09
CA HIS A 163 -6.17 -20.36 -1.09
C HIS A 163 -6.74 -21.68 -0.57
N GLU A 164 -6.46 -21.99 0.69
CA GLU A 164 -6.87 -23.22 1.33
C GLU A 164 -7.98 -22.93 2.37
N LYS A 165 -8.61 -24.01 2.82
CA LYS A 165 -9.48 -23.94 3.99
C LYS A 165 -8.61 -23.78 5.23
N ILE A 166 -8.62 -22.60 5.82
CA ILE A 166 -7.90 -22.31 7.06
C ILE A 166 -8.73 -22.81 8.25
N VAL A 167 -8.14 -23.70 9.04
CA VAL A 167 -8.68 -24.20 10.32
C VAL A 167 -7.88 -23.55 11.44
N ILE A 168 -8.56 -22.91 12.39
CA ILE A 168 -7.90 -22.11 13.45
C ILE A 168 -7.11 -23.02 14.39
N GLU A 169 -7.64 -24.22 14.65
CA GLU A 169 -7.02 -25.25 15.49
C GLU A 169 -5.68 -25.71 14.92
N ASP A 170 -5.61 -25.97 13.60
CA ASP A 170 -4.39 -26.41 12.92
C ASP A 170 -3.32 -25.30 12.94
N MET A 171 -3.74 -24.06 12.67
CA MET A 171 -2.87 -22.89 12.76
C MET A 171 -2.32 -22.71 14.18
N ALA A 172 -3.18 -22.81 15.20
CA ALA A 172 -2.75 -22.67 16.58
C ALA A 172 -1.76 -23.77 16.99
N ALA A 173 -2.02 -25.02 16.59
CA ALA A 173 -1.13 -26.15 16.83
C ALA A 173 0.25 -25.93 16.18
N GLN A 174 0.29 -25.44 14.94
CA GLN A 174 1.55 -25.15 14.25
C GLN A 174 2.32 -23.97 14.86
N LEU A 175 1.60 -23.02 15.46
CA LEU A 175 2.19 -21.89 16.20
C LEU A 175 2.52 -22.24 17.67
N GLY A 176 2.30 -23.49 18.10
CA GLY A 176 2.63 -23.96 19.44
C GLY A 176 1.76 -23.39 20.55
N VAL A 177 0.52 -22.98 20.25
CA VAL A 177 -0.41 -22.38 21.22
C VAL A 177 -1.81 -22.97 21.12
N SER A 178 -2.66 -22.73 22.13
CA SER A 178 -4.07 -23.11 22.03
C SER A 178 -4.86 -22.15 21.14
N ALA A 179 -5.87 -22.66 20.44
CA ALA A 179 -6.75 -21.85 19.59
C ALA A 179 -7.44 -20.72 20.38
N SER A 180 -7.83 -21.00 21.63
CA SER A 180 -8.43 -20.00 22.54
C SER A 180 -7.44 -18.87 22.87
N TYR A 181 -6.18 -19.20 23.16
CA TYR A 181 -5.16 -18.20 23.44
C TYR A 181 -4.84 -17.38 22.19
N LEU A 182 -4.68 -18.04 21.04
CA LEU A 182 -4.46 -17.38 19.76
C LEU A 182 -5.59 -16.40 19.44
N GLY A 183 -6.85 -16.83 19.56
CA GLY A 183 -8.02 -16.00 19.33
C GLY A 183 -8.13 -14.82 20.29
N LEU A 184 -7.80 -15.01 21.57
CA LEU A 184 -7.79 -13.94 22.58
C LEU A 184 -6.74 -12.87 22.25
N ILE A 185 -5.50 -13.29 22.01
CA ILE A 185 -4.39 -12.39 21.69
C ILE A 185 -4.65 -11.64 20.38
N PHE A 186 -5.13 -12.36 19.36
CA PHE A 186 -5.47 -11.77 18.07
C PHE A 186 -6.57 -10.72 18.22
N ARG A 187 -7.65 -11.02 18.95
CA ARG A 187 -8.75 -10.07 19.19
C ARG A 187 -8.31 -8.85 19.99
N LYS A 188 -7.46 -9.04 21.00
CA LYS A 188 -6.90 -7.94 21.80
C LYS A 188 -6.05 -6.99 20.92
N SER A 189 -5.31 -7.55 19.96
CA SER A 189 -4.42 -6.77 19.09
C SER A 189 -5.14 -6.13 17.89
N GLU A 190 -6.08 -6.82 17.26
CA GLU A 190 -6.73 -6.39 16.00
C GLU A 190 -8.12 -5.78 16.19
N GLY A 191 -8.67 -5.84 17.41
CA GLY A 191 -10.04 -5.40 17.70
C GLY A 191 -11.14 -6.29 17.09
N MET A 192 -10.78 -7.36 16.38
CA MET A 192 -11.71 -8.30 15.72
C MET A 192 -11.30 -9.75 15.93
N THR A 193 -12.23 -10.68 15.77
CA THR A 193 -11.89 -12.10 15.87
C THR A 193 -11.04 -12.55 14.68
N LEU A 194 -10.20 -13.55 14.91
CA LEU A 194 -9.38 -14.14 13.85
C LEU A 194 -10.21 -14.65 12.66
N HIS A 195 -11.37 -15.25 12.92
CA HIS A 195 -12.31 -15.65 11.86
C HIS A 195 -12.81 -14.44 11.07
N GLN A 196 -13.18 -13.33 11.73
CA GLN A 196 -13.60 -12.11 11.04
C GLN A 196 -12.50 -11.57 10.14
N PHE A 197 -11.26 -11.53 10.64
CA PHE A 197 -10.10 -11.12 9.86
C PHE A 197 -9.93 -11.99 8.60
N ILE A 198 -9.87 -13.32 8.74
CA ILE A 198 -9.70 -14.24 7.60
C ILE A 198 -10.81 -14.02 6.55
N VAL A 199 -12.06 -13.93 6.98
CA VAL A 199 -13.18 -13.72 6.05
C VAL A 199 -13.10 -12.36 5.38
N ARG A 200 -12.75 -11.29 6.11
CA ARG A 200 -12.59 -9.94 5.54
C ARG A 200 -11.53 -9.92 4.45
N GLU A 201 -10.34 -10.48 4.71
CA GLU A 201 -9.27 -10.54 3.72
C GLU A 201 -9.68 -11.33 2.47
N LYS A 202 -10.38 -12.46 2.66
CA LYS A 202 -10.94 -13.26 1.56
C LYS A 202 -12.00 -12.49 0.75
N VAL A 203 -12.88 -11.74 1.40
CA VAL A 203 -13.88 -10.89 0.73
C VAL A 203 -13.22 -9.77 -0.07
N GLU A 204 -12.20 -9.11 0.48
CA GLU A 204 -11.47 -8.07 -0.25
C GLU A 204 -10.78 -8.62 -1.50
N ARG A 205 -10.15 -9.80 -1.41
CA ARG A 205 -9.63 -10.47 -2.61
C ARG A 205 -10.75 -10.89 -3.58
N GLY A 206 -11.89 -11.34 -3.06
CA GLY A 206 -13.09 -11.63 -3.84
C GLY A 206 -13.59 -10.43 -4.64
N LYS A 207 -13.56 -9.21 -4.08
CA LYS A 207 -13.93 -7.98 -4.80
C LYS A 207 -13.02 -7.76 -6.01
N ASN A 208 -11.71 -8.01 -5.86
CA ASN A 208 -10.75 -7.88 -6.95
C ASN A 208 -11.00 -8.92 -8.05
N LEU A 209 -11.22 -10.19 -7.69
CA LEU A 209 -11.52 -11.25 -8.66
C LEU A 209 -12.84 -10.97 -9.40
N LEU A 210 -13.88 -10.50 -8.69
CA LEU A 210 -15.14 -10.10 -9.33
C LEU A 210 -14.98 -8.93 -10.30
N ARG A 211 -14.01 -8.04 -10.04
CA ARG A 211 -13.77 -6.81 -10.82
C ARG A 211 -12.83 -7.04 -12.00
N TYR A 212 -11.84 -7.90 -11.87
CA TYR A 212 -10.71 -7.99 -12.80
C TYR A 212 -10.52 -9.37 -13.44
N SER A 213 -11.38 -10.34 -13.15
CA SER A 213 -11.39 -11.62 -13.86
C SER A 213 -12.80 -12.08 -14.24
N ASP A 214 -12.85 -12.97 -15.21
CA ASP A 214 -14.09 -13.59 -15.70
C ASP A 214 -14.44 -14.90 -14.95
N TYR A 215 -13.76 -15.19 -13.85
CA TYR A 215 -14.02 -16.39 -13.06
C TYR A 215 -15.46 -16.41 -12.53
N ASP A 216 -16.13 -17.55 -12.62
CA ASP A 216 -17.45 -17.69 -12.04
C ASP A 216 -17.39 -17.70 -10.49
N LEU A 217 -18.55 -17.54 -9.86
CA LEU A 217 -18.63 -17.47 -8.39
C LEU A 217 -18.19 -18.78 -7.71
N HIS A 218 -18.33 -19.91 -8.39
CA HIS A 218 -17.91 -21.21 -7.88
C HIS A 218 -16.37 -21.27 -7.80
N THR A 219 -15.71 -20.92 -8.89
CA THR A 219 -14.25 -20.84 -9.03
C THR A 219 -13.66 -19.85 -8.03
N ILE A 220 -14.25 -18.66 -7.91
CA ILE A 220 -13.81 -17.65 -6.93
C ILE A 220 -13.95 -18.19 -5.50
N SER A 221 -15.07 -18.84 -5.19
CA SER A 221 -15.30 -19.43 -3.86
C SER A 221 -14.26 -20.49 -3.53
N GLN A 222 -13.95 -21.40 -4.46
CA GLN A 222 -12.95 -22.44 -4.27
C GLN A 222 -11.54 -21.86 -4.16
N TYR A 223 -11.17 -20.92 -5.03
CA TYR A 223 -9.86 -20.27 -5.04
C TYR A 223 -9.58 -19.48 -3.74
N LEU A 224 -10.64 -18.98 -3.10
CA LEU A 224 -10.55 -18.31 -1.81
C LEU A 224 -10.74 -19.28 -0.63
N GLY A 225 -10.81 -20.60 -0.87
CA GLY A 225 -10.93 -21.61 0.18
C GLY A 225 -12.21 -21.52 1.02
N PHE A 226 -13.32 -21.05 0.45
CA PHE A 226 -14.64 -21.12 1.11
C PHE A 226 -15.25 -22.51 0.93
N ALA A 227 -15.94 -23.00 1.96
CA ALA A 227 -16.60 -24.31 1.94
C ALA A 227 -17.68 -24.44 0.84
N SER A 228 -18.30 -23.34 0.41
CA SER A 228 -19.26 -23.32 -0.68
C SER A 228 -19.46 -21.92 -1.25
N GLN A 229 -19.96 -21.84 -2.48
CA GLN A 229 -20.35 -20.59 -3.13
C GLN A 229 -21.39 -19.81 -2.29
N SER A 230 -22.35 -20.52 -1.69
CA SER A 230 -23.36 -19.92 -0.81
C SER A 230 -22.73 -19.30 0.45
N HIS A 231 -21.70 -19.96 1.01
CA HIS A 231 -20.97 -19.41 2.14
C HIS A 231 -20.22 -18.13 1.77
N PHE A 232 -19.49 -18.15 0.64
CA PHE A 232 -18.85 -16.94 0.09
C PHE A 232 -19.86 -15.82 -0.13
N GLY A 233 -20.98 -16.10 -0.80
CA GLY A 233 -21.99 -15.09 -1.11
C GLY A 233 -22.62 -14.45 0.12
N ARG A 234 -22.85 -15.23 1.19
CA ARG A 234 -23.37 -14.70 2.47
C ARG A 234 -22.38 -13.77 3.15
N GLU A 235 -21.13 -14.19 3.29
CA GLU A 235 -20.11 -13.37 3.93
C GLU A 235 -19.80 -12.12 3.08
N PHE A 236 -19.71 -12.26 1.75
CA PHE A 236 -19.51 -11.14 0.85
C PHE A 236 -20.61 -10.07 1.02
N LYS A 237 -21.90 -10.48 1.03
CA LYS A 237 -23.01 -9.55 1.26
C LYS A 237 -22.95 -8.91 2.63
N LYS A 238 -22.59 -9.66 3.67
CA LYS A 238 -22.45 -9.15 5.02
C LYS A 238 -21.38 -8.05 5.12
N TYR A 239 -20.25 -8.22 4.44
CA TYR A 239 -19.12 -7.28 4.50
C TYR A 239 -19.27 -6.10 3.52
N THR A 240 -19.88 -6.31 2.35
CA THR A 240 -19.94 -5.29 1.28
C THR A 240 -21.29 -4.62 1.13
N GLY A 241 -22.34 -5.18 1.73
CA GLY A 241 -23.75 -4.77 1.53
C GLY A 241 -24.41 -5.36 0.27
N ASP A 242 -23.62 -5.84 -0.70
CA ASP A 242 -24.10 -6.30 -2.00
C ASP A 242 -23.86 -7.80 -2.20
N THR A 243 -24.70 -8.47 -3.01
CA THR A 243 -24.36 -9.84 -3.45
C THR A 243 -23.18 -9.80 -4.42
N PRO A 244 -22.35 -10.86 -4.51
CA PRO A 244 -21.25 -10.92 -5.48
C PRO A 244 -21.70 -10.64 -6.93
N ALA A 245 -22.87 -11.15 -7.31
CA ALA A 245 -23.45 -10.93 -8.64
C ALA A 245 -23.84 -9.46 -8.87
N ALA A 246 -24.50 -8.82 -7.89
CA ALA A 246 -24.85 -7.40 -7.97
C ALA A 246 -23.59 -6.52 -8.00
N TYR A 247 -22.57 -6.87 -7.20
CA TYR A 247 -21.30 -6.17 -7.16
C TYR A 247 -20.58 -6.21 -8.52
N ARG A 248 -20.57 -7.38 -9.20
CA ARG A 248 -20.04 -7.53 -10.56
C ARG A 248 -20.86 -6.75 -11.59
N ALA A 249 -22.19 -6.82 -11.52
CA ALA A 249 -23.09 -6.15 -12.46
C ALA A 249 -22.94 -4.61 -12.43
N ARG A 250 -22.83 -4.02 -11.23
CA ARG A 250 -22.65 -2.56 -11.06
C ARG A 250 -21.44 -2.02 -11.83
N LYS A 251 -20.35 -2.79 -11.94
CA LYS A 251 -19.16 -2.39 -12.71
C LYS A 251 -19.39 -2.52 -14.22
N ASN A 252 -20.06 -3.58 -14.67
CA ASN A 252 -20.39 -3.74 -16.09
C ASN A 252 -21.29 -2.60 -16.59
N GLN A 253 -22.14 -2.05 -15.72
CA GLN A 253 -22.98 -0.88 -16.03
C GLN A 253 -22.14 0.41 -16.11
N LEU A 254 -21.26 0.66 -15.14
CA LEU A 254 -20.29 1.77 -15.17
C LEU A 254 -19.33 1.75 -16.37
N TYR A 255 -19.07 0.60 -17.01
CA TYR A 255 -18.28 0.53 -18.25
C TYR A 255 -19.13 0.64 -19.51
N ARG A 256 -20.42 0.30 -19.45
CA ARG A 256 -21.36 0.44 -20.58
C ARG A 256 -21.92 1.85 -20.72
N ASP A 257 -22.04 2.60 -19.63
CA ASP A 257 -22.49 4.00 -19.65
C ASP A 257 -21.39 4.97 -20.17
N TYR A 258 -20.20 4.45 -20.49
CA TYR A 258 -19.05 5.18 -21.03
C TYR A 258 -18.62 4.72 -22.44
N LEU A 259 -19.45 3.90 -23.10
CA LEU A 259 -19.33 3.51 -24.52
C LEU A 259 -20.58 4.00 -25.27
#